data_AF-A0A258WPS0-F1
#
_entry.id   AF-A0A258WPS0-F1
#
_cell.length_a   1.000
_cell.length_b   1.000
_cell.length_c   1.000
_cell.angle_alpha   90.00
_cell.angle_beta   90.00
_cell.angle_gamma   90.00
#
_symmetry.space_group_name_H-M   'P 1'
#
loop_
_entity.id
_entity.type
_entity.pdbx_description
1 polymer ?
#
loop_
_entity_poly.entity_id
_entity_poly.type
_entity_poly.pdbx_seq_one_letter_code
_entity_poly.pdbx_strand_id
1 'polypeptide(L)'
;MLNSFKNKIIMLGELYQRAIVKYGDLRAPMKGPLGEQGFCVISNYFDEGDLALFPEVSKSLIGSEESKDILLKFPFLSKPLFDPKVISIVRDYLGPKAVLDYASGRRFLSSGSKSDEWHHDSVGHRIKIFMCITDQDDTTHTEIVPSSHRIKYSNYRNSKIDIEDVKAHGDIIKVIGKKNDLIIFDTNLLHKGVYSQVPREIVQFEFTDIRKSMMRGHVGMRMCSFHKSITNSPLVAAKYLKNSGDSVHFA
;
A
#
# COMPACT_ATOMS: atom_id res chain seq x y z
N MET A 1 -24.38 -0.70 -32.33
CA MET A 1 -24.04 0.65 -31.82
C MET A 1 -23.68 0.69 -30.33
N LEU A 2 -24.41 0.02 -29.42
CA LEU A 2 -24.14 0.02 -27.96
C LEU A 2 -22.73 -0.49 -27.56
N ASN A 3 -22.19 -1.51 -28.24
CA ASN A 3 -20.83 -2.01 -27.96
C ASN A 3 -19.72 -1.03 -28.34
N SER A 4 -19.92 -0.21 -29.39
CA SER A 4 -18.94 0.81 -29.81
C SER A 4 -18.88 1.97 -28.80
N PHE A 5 -20.02 2.36 -28.24
CA PHE A 5 -20.09 3.44 -27.25
C PHE A 5 -19.48 3.04 -25.90
N LYS A 6 -19.76 1.82 -25.42
CA LYS A 6 -19.12 1.26 -24.21
C LYS A 6 -17.60 1.20 -24.35
N ASN A 7 -17.09 0.73 -25.50
CA ASN A 7 -15.65 0.66 -25.75
C ASN A 7 -14.99 2.05 -25.77
N LYS A 8 -15.65 3.08 -26.31
CA LYS A 8 -15.15 4.46 -26.28
C LYS A 8 -15.09 5.06 -24.87
N ILE A 9 -16.10 4.81 -24.03
CA ILE A 9 -16.10 5.27 -22.62
C ILE A 9 -14.98 4.60 -21.82
N ILE A 10 -14.80 3.29 -22.00
CA ILE A 10 -13.72 2.55 -21.35
C ILE A 10 -12.36 3.16 -21.73
N MET A 11 -12.13 3.39 -23.03
CA MET A 11 -10.89 3.97 -23.54
C MET A 11 -10.61 5.39 -23.00
N LEU A 12 -11.63 6.23 -22.86
CA LEU A 12 -11.50 7.56 -22.26
C LEU A 12 -11.13 7.51 -20.77
N GLY A 13 -11.76 6.61 -20.02
CA GLY A 13 -11.44 6.40 -18.60
C GLY A 13 -10.00 5.93 -18.39
N GLU A 14 -9.51 5.06 -19.28
CA GLU A 14 -8.11 4.60 -19.25
C GLU A 14 -7.11 5.70 -19.57
N LEU A 15 -7.38 6.49 -20.61
CA LEU A 15 -6.50 7.60 -20.98
C LEU A 15 -6.39 8.59 -19.82
N TYR A 16 -7.52 8.87 -19.16
CA TYR A 16 -7.59 9.72 -17.99
C TYR A 16 -6.81 9.15 -16.80
N GLN A 17 -6.98 7.85 -16.49
CA GLN A 17 -6.20 7.17 -15.46
C GLN A 17 -4.70 7.27 -15.73
N ARG A 18 -4.27 6.95 -16.96
CA ARG A 18 -2.85 7.02 -17.36
C ARG A 18 -2.30 8.44 -17.21
N ALA A 19 -3.08 9.44 -17.62
CA ALA A 19 -2.68 10.84 -17.49
C ALA A 19 -2.54 11.25 -16.01
N ILE A 20 -3.48 10.87 -15.15
CA ILE A 20 -3.42 11.16 -13.71
C ILE A 20 -2.24 10.48 -13.05
N VAL A 21 -2.02 9.18 -13.32
CA VAL A 21 -0.89 8.43 -12.74
C VAL A 21 0.42 9.11 -13.13
N LYS A 22 0.63 9.34 -14.43
CA LYS A 22 1.82 10.00 -14.95
C LYS A 22 2.02 11.40 -14.35
N TYR A 23 0.96 12.19 -14.23
CA TYR A 23 1.04 13.55 -13.68
C TYR A 23 1.32 13.59 -12.17
N GLY A 24 0.82 12.60 -11.44
CA GLY A 24 1.18 12.36 -10.04
C GLY A 24 2.67 12.05 -9.91
N ASP A 25 3.11 11.03 -10.65
CA ASP A 25 4.45 10.43 -10.60
C ASP A 25 5.56 11.36 -11.08
N LEU A 26 5.30 12.23 -12.07
CA LEU A 26 6.27 13.21 -12.57
C LEU A 26 6.80 14.17 -11.49
N ARG A 27 6.17 14.24 -10.31
CA ARG A 27 6.61 15.09 -9.21
C ARG A 27 7.07 14.33 -7.97
N ALA A 28 7.08 13.00 -8.02
CA ALA A 28 7.66 12.19 -6.96
C ALA A 28 9.18 12.41 -6.97
N PRO A 29 9.80 12.91 -5.88
CA PRO A 29 11.24 13.10 -5.86
C PRO A 29 12.03 11.78 -5.89
N MET A 30 11.42 10.69 -5.42
CA MET A 30 12.04 9.36 -5.27
C MET A 30 13.36 9.39 -4.47
N LYS A 31 13.37 10.18 -3.38
CA LYS A 31 14.51 10.33 -2.46
C LYS A 31 14.26 9.59 -1.14
N GLY A 32 15.24 9.67 -0.24
CA GLY A 32 15.17 9.06 1.08
C GLY A 32 15.43 7.55 1.06
N PRO A 33 15.07 6.83 2.13
CA PRO A 33 15.41 5.41 2.30
C PRO A 33 14.90 4.47 1.20
N LEU A 34 13.85 4.87 0.48
CA LEU A 34 13.27 4.12 -0.64
C LEU A 34 13.97 4.42 -1.98
N GLY A 35 14.75 5.50 -2.08
CA GLY A 35 15.22 6.03 -3.36
C GLY A 35 16.06 5.03 -4.16
N GLU A 36 16.99 4.36 -3.49
CA GLU A 36 17.93 3.43 -4.15
C GLU A 36 17.26 2.10 -4.50
N GLN A 37 16.67 1.42 -3.51
CA GLN A 37 16.20 0.04 -3.64
C GLN A 37 14.69 -0.09 -3.86
N GLY A 38 13.91 0.96 -3.61
CA GLY A 38 12.45 0.95 -3.73
C GLY A 38 11.73 0.34 -2.52
N PHE A 39 12.47 -0.05 -1.48
CA PHE A 39 11.93 -0.55 -0.21
C PHE A 39 12.86 -0.22 0.97
N CYS A 40 12.32 -0.25 2.18
CA CYS A 40 13.07 -0.24 3.44
C CYS A 40 12.26 -0.93 4.55
N VAL A 41 12.91 -1.22 5.68
CA VAL A 41 12.27 -1.83 6.86
C VAL A 41 12.56 -1.00 8.09
N ILE A 42 11.54 -0.77 8.92
CA ILE A 42 11.69 -0.23 10.27
C ILE A 42 11.35 -1.35 11.25
N SER A 43 12.36 -1.86 11.96
CA SER A 43 12.17 -2.96 12.90
C SER A 43 11.72 -2.49 14.28
N ASN A 44 10.97 -3.34 14.97
CA ASN A 44 10.49 -3.13 16.35
C ASN A 44 9.83 -1.75 16.54
N TYR A 45 8.83 -1.45 15.70
CA TYR A 45 8.29 -0.11 15.60
C TYR A 45 7.48 0.34 16.83
N PHE A 46 6.59 -0.52 17.32
CA PHE A 46 5.74 -0.24 18.47
C PHE A 46 6.39 -0.63 19.80
N ASP A 47 5.96 0.04 20.86
CA ASP A 47 6.36 -0.27 22.24
C ASP A 47 5.64 -1.52 22.78
N GLU A 48 6.06 -1.98 23.97
CA GLU A 48 5.48 -3.16 24.62
C GLU A 48 3.98 -3.01 24.91
N GLY A 49 3.51 -1.79 25.19
CA GLY A 49 2.11 -1.52 25.49
C GLY A 49 1.20 -1.72 24.29
N ASP A 50 1.60 -1.21 23.13
CA ASP A 50 0.87 -1.48 21.88
C ASP A 50 0.97 -2.95 21.46
N LEU A 51 2.15 -3.57 21.64
CA LEU A 51 2.38 -4.97 21.25
C LEU A 51 1.50 -5.94 22.03
N ALA A 52 1.14 -5.60 23.27
CA ALA A 52 0.18 -6.37 24.05
C ALA A 52 -1.22 -6.44 23.39
N LEU A 53 -1.55 -5.50 22.50
CA LEU A 53 -2.83 -5.45 21.78
C LEU A 53 -2.81 -6.22 20.44
N PHE A 54 -1.64 -6.64 19.94
CA PHE A 54 -1.54 -7.38 18.67
C PHE A 54 -2.36 -8.68 18.63
N PRO A 55 -2.47 -9.48 19.71
CA PRO A 55 -3.35 -10.65 19.72
C PRO A 55 -4.82 -10.31 19.43
N GLU A 56 -5.31 -9.15 19.90
CA GLU A 56 -6.68 -8.69 19.62
C GLU A 56 -6.84 -8.26 18.17
N VAL A 57 -5.83 -7.57 17.62
CA VAL A 57 -5.77 -7.23 16.19
C VAL A 57 -5.82 -8.50 15.36
N SER A 58 -4.94 -9.47 15.64
CA SER A 58 -4.87 -10.76 14.96
C SER A 58 -6.21 -11.49 14.96
N LYS A 59 -6.86 -11.58 16.13
CA LYS A 59 -8.18 -12.19 16.29
C LYS A 59 -9.25 -11.51 15.42
N SER A 60 -9.19 -10.18 15.31
CA SER A 60 -10.15 -9.42 14.49
C SER A 60 -10.03 -9.68 12.97
N LEU A 61 -8.88 -10.21 12.52
CA LEU A 61 -8.63 -10.54 11.11
C LEU A 61 -9.05 -11.97 10.75
N ILE A 62 -9.41 -12.80 11.73
CA ILE A 62 -9.89 -14.16 11.47
C ILE A 62 -11.24 -14.09 10.75
N GLY A 63 -11.36 -14.80 9.62
CA GLY A 63 -12.60 -14.86 8.83
C GLY A 63 -12.90 -13.61 8.00
N SER A 64 -12.03 -12.60 8.01
CA SER A 64 -12.13 -11.42 7.16
C SER A 64 -11.05 -11.46 6.08
N GLU A 65 -11.45 -11.40 4.81
CA GLU A 65 -10.50 -11.20 3.71
C GLU A 65 -9.84 -9.81 3.80
N GLU A 66 -10.59 -8.82 4.30
CA GLU A 66 -10.14 -7.44 4.45
C GLU A 66 -10.98 -6.64 5.45
N SER A 67 -10.33 -6.04 6.46
CA SER A 67 -10.93 -5.11 7.42
C SER A 67 -10.62 -3.66 7.04
N LYS A 68 -11.59 -2.96 6.45
CA LYS A 68 -11.51 -1.55 6.03
C LYS A 68 -11.74 -0.55 7.17
N ASP A 69 -11.99 -1.06 8.36
CA ASP A 69 -12.27 -0.32 9.59
C ASP A 69 -11.21 -0.59 10.68
N ILE A 70 -10.07 -1.19 10.30
CA ILE A 70 -9.05 -1.63 11.26
C ILE A 70 -8.53 -0.48 12.14
N LEU A 71 -8.37 0.72 11.57
CA LEU A 71 -7.92 1.91 12.30
C LEU A 71 -9.04 2.60 13.09
N LEU A 72 -10.30 2.26 12.83
CA LEU A 72 -11.42 2.63 13.69
C LEU A 72 -11.47 1.71 14.92
N LYS A 73 -11.31 0.41 14.71
CA LYS A 73 -11.29 -0.61 15.78
C LYS A 73 -10.08 -0.47 16.70
N PHE A 74 -8.91 -0.19 16.13
CA PHE A 74 -7.64 -0.10 16.86
C PHE A 74 -6.91 1.20 16.52
N PRO A 75 -7.30 2.34 17.14
CA PRO A 75 -6.74 3.65 16.81
C PRO A 75 -5.23 3.77 17.01
N PHE A 76 -4.63 2.97 17.91
CA PHE A 76 -3.18 2.98 18.15
C PHE A 76 -2.37 2.59 16.90
N LEU A 77 -2.95 1.80 15.99
CA LEU A 77 -2.33 1.44 14.71
C LEU A 77 -2.10 2.67 13.81
N SER A 78 -2.73 3.81 14.09
CA SER A 78 -2.53 5.05 13.34
C SER A 78 -1.22 5.79 13.66
N LYS A 79 -0.41 5.33 14.63
CA LYS A 79 0.89 5.95 14.99
C LYS A 79 1.78 6.30 13.77
N PRO A 80 1.94 5.46 12.73
CA PRO A 80 2.73 5.80 11.54
C PRO A 80 2.27 7.06 10.80
N LEU A 81 1.00 7.47 10.95
CA LEU A 81 0.46 8.69 10.36
C LEU A 81 0.96 9.97 11.06
N PHE A 82 1.57 9.85 12.24
CA PHE A 82 2.03 10.97 13.06
C PHE A 82 3.54 10.93 13.34
N ASP A 83 4.19 9.79 13.10
CA ASP A 83 5.64 9.63 13.31
C ASP A 83 6.44 10.47 12.29
N PRO A 84 7.27 11.43 12.75
CA PRO A 84 8.13 12.23 11.88
C PRO A 84 9.03 11.41 10.95
N LYS A 85 9.53 10.24 11.40
CA LYS A 85 10.36 9.35 10.60
C LYS A 85 9.55 8.76 9.44
N VAL A 86 8.36 8.22 9.70
CA VAL A 86 7.49 7.67 8.64
C VAL A 86 7.03 8.78 7.70
N ILE A 87 6.64 9.94 8.23
CA ILE A 87 6.26 11.11 7.43
C ILE A 87 7.41 11.52 6.50
N SER A 88 8.65 11.59 6.99
CA SER A 88 9.81 11.94 6.15
C SER A 88 10.02 10.93 5.02
N ILE A 89 9.95 9.62 5.29
CA ILE A 89 10.07 8.58 4.27
C ILE A 89 9.02 8.78 3.17
N VAL A 90 7.76 9.03 3.57
CA VAL A 90 6.66 9.22 2.62
C VAL A 90 6.84 10.50 1.80
N ARG A 91 7.21 11.61 2.45
CA ARG A 91 7.31 12.93 1.83
C ARG A 91 8.56 13.11 0.98
N ASP A 92 9.69 12.53 1.38
CA ASP A 92 10.94 12.57 0.62
C ASP A 92 10.81 11.77 -0.68
N TYR A 93 10.00 10.71 -0.66
CA TYR A 93 9.83 9.84 -1.81
C TYR A 93 8.70 10.27 -2.76
N LEU A 94 7.50 10.56 -2.24
CA LEU A 94 6.32 10.94 -3.03
C LEU A 94 6.13 12.45 -3.17
N GLY A 95 6.79 13.24 -2.33
CA GLY A 95 6.73 14.71 -2.32
C GLY A 95 5.82 15.31 -1.24
N PRO A 96 5.85 16.64 -1.08
CA PRO A 96 5.14 17.38 -0.04
C PRO A 96 3.61 17.34 -0.16
N LYS A 97 3.07 16.68 -1.19
CA LYS A 97 1.62 16.50 -1.42
C LYS A 97 1.17 15.03 -1.37
N ALA A 98 2.02 14.08 -1.00
CA ALA A 98 1.62 12.74 -0.55
C ALA A 98 0.43 12.75 0.46
N VAL A 99 -0.48 11.80 0.37
CA VAL A 99 -1.59 11.62 1.31
C VAL A 99 -1.94 10.14 1.43
N LEU A 100 -2.58 9.75 2.53
CA LEU A 100 -3.16 8.45 2.75
C LEU A 100 -4.36 8.26 1.80
N ASP A 101 -4.29 7.24 0.96
CA ASP A 101 -5.39 6.79 0.09
C ASP A 101 -6.21 5.68 0.71
N TYR A 102 -5.57 4.85 1.54
CA TYR A 102 -6.16 3.63 2.03
C TYR A 102 -5.48 3.07 3.27
N ALA A 103 -6.27 2.45 4.15
CA ALA A 103 -5.76 1.53 5.15
C ALA A 103 -6.70 0.34 5.31
N SER A 104 -6.13 -0.85 5.51
CA SER A 104 -6.90 -2.04 5.86
C SER A 104 -6.06 -3.09 6.60
N GLY A 105 -6.74 -3.93 7.37
CA GLY A 105 -6.16 -5.14 7.95
C GLY A 105 -6.44 -6.33 7.04
N ARG A 106 -5.48 -7.25 6.90
CA ARG A 106 -5.63 -8.44 6.05
C ARG A 106 -4.95 -9.65 6.68
N ARG A 107 -5.60 -10.81 6.52
CA ARG A 107 -5.04 -12.12 6.83
C ARG A 107 -4.98 -12.92 5.53
N PHE A 108 -3.79 -13.35 5.14
CA PHE A 108 -3.59 -14.22 3.99
C PHE A 108 -3.34 -15.65 4.46
N LEU A 109 -4.08 -16.59 3.88
CA LEU A 109 -3.96 -18.03 4.09
C LEU A 109 -3.76 -18.69 2.73
N SER A 110 -2.69 -19.46 2.56
CA SER A 110 -2.37 -20.22 1.33
C SER A 110 -2.26 -19.38 0.03
N SER A 111 -1.81 -20.02 -1.05
CA SER A 111 -1.71 -19.44 -2.39
C SER A 111 -3.08 -19.25 -3.05
N GLY A 112 -3.17 -18.41 -4.10
CA GLY A 112 -4.41 -18.12 -4.83
C GLY A 112 -4.89 -16.67 -4.72
N SER A 113 -4.14 -15.82 -4.02
CA SER A 113 -4.36 -14.36 -4.04
C SER A 113 -3.71 -13.77 -5.29
N LYS A 114 -4.35 -12.81 -5.97
CA LYS A 114 -3.75 -12.09 -7.13
C LYS A 114 -2.35 -11.50 -6.89
N SER A 115 -1.95 -11.38 -5.64
CA SER A 115 -0.62 -10.94 -5.23
C SER A 115 0.45 -12.04 -5.33
N ASP A 116 0.12 -13.29 -5.64
CA ASP A 116 1.05 -14.42 -5.73
C ASP A 116 1.82 -14.49 -7.06
N GLU A 117 1.34 -13.78 -8.09
CA GLU A 117 2.03 -13.57 -9.34
C GLU A 117 2.95 -12.34 -9.27
N TRP A 118 4.03 -12.33 -10.06
CA TRP A 118 4.89 -11.16 -10.18
C TRP A 118 4.14 -10.01 -10.82
N HIS A 119 4.13 -8.86 -10.13
CA HIS A 119 3.45 -7.68 -10.62
C HIS A 119 4.01 -6.36 -10.08
N HIS A 120 3.52 -5.26 -10.64
CA HIS A 120 3.44 -3.96 -9.99
C HIS A 120 1.95 -3.61 -9.75
N ASP A 121 1.63 -2.67 -8.87
CA ASP A 121 0.21 -2.41 -8.51
C ASP A 121 -0.57 -1.64 -9.58
N SER A 122 -0.03 -1.39 -10.78
CA SER A 122 -0.73 -0.65 -11.85
C SER A 122 -1.15 0.80 -11.49
N VAL A 123 -0.51 1.42 -10.52
CA VAL A 123 -0.84 2.79 -10.04
C VAL A 123 0.35 3.75 -10.04
N GLY A 124 1.47 3.32 -10.63
CA GLY A 124 2.72 4.06 -10.60
C GLY A 124 3.31 4.15 -9.20
N HIS A 125 4.01 5.23 -8.90
CA HIS A 125 4.69 5.43 -7.61
C HIS A 125 3.70 5.62 -6.46
N ARG A 126 3.53 4.60 -5.62
CA ARG A 126 2.72 4.67 -4.39
C ARG A 126 3.49 3.96 -3.31
N ILE A 127 3.51 4.52 -2.11
CA ILE A 127 4.11 3.83 -0.97
C ILE A 127 3.06 2.92 -0.36
N LYS A 128 3.42 1.65 -0.17
CA LYS A 128 2.70 0.72 0.67
C LYS A 128 3.52 0.44 1.92
N ILE A 129 2.89 0.54 3.08
CA ILE A 129 3.47 0.13 4.36
C ILE A 129 2.73 -1.14 4.79
N PHE A 130 3.45 -2.22 5.04
CA PHE A 130 2.97 -3.41 5.73
C PHE A 130 3.49 -3.40 7.16
N MET A 131 2.57 -3.20 8.09
CA MET A 131 2.79 -3.45 9.50
C MET A 131 2.55 -4.92 9.78
N CYS A 132 3.60 -5.63 10.22
CA CYS A 132 3.57 -7.07 10.41
C CYS A 132 2.96 -7.39 11.78
N ILE A 133 1.76 -7.97 11.79
CA ILE A 133 1.05 -8.40 13.00
C ILE A 133 1.52 -9.79 13.44
N THR A 134 1.90 -10.64 12.48
CA THR A 134 2.56 -11.93 12.71
C THR A 134 3.97 -11.95 12.15
N ASP A 135 4.81 -12.86 12.67
CA ASP A 135 6.10 -13.15 12.08
C ASP A 135 5.94 -13.78 10.69
N GLN A 136 6.77 -13.31 9.76
CA GLN A 136 6.95 -13.89 8.43
C GLN A 136 8.23 -14.76 8.40
N ASP A 137 8.28 -15.66 7.43
CA ASP A 137 9.37 -16.63 7.25
C ASP A 137 9.66 -16.90 5.77
N ASP A 138 10.57 -17.83 5.51
CA ASP A 138 10.97 -18.24 4.15
C ASP A 138 9.84 -18.82 3.30
N THR A 139 8.71 -19.18 3.90
CA THR A 139 7.53 -19.73 3.23
C THR A 139 6.39 -18.74 3.10
N THR A 140 6.42 -17.67 3.90
CA THR A 140 5.41 -16.61 3.91
C THR A 140 6.11 -15.24 4.00
N HIS A 141 6.28 -14.55 2.87
CA HIS A 141 7.01 -13.27 2.79
C HIS A 141 6.62 -12.48 1.52
N THR A 142 7.29 -11.36 1.26
CA THR A 142 7.24 -10.69 -0.05
C THR A 142 8.56 -10.87 -0.77
N GLU A 143 8.54 -11.32 -2.02
CA GLU A 143 9.68 -11.26 -2.92
C GLU A 143 9.65 -9.96 -3.72
N ILE A 144 10.81 -9.37 -3.97
CA ILE A 144 10.96 -8.15 -4.75
C ILE A 144 12.19 -8.22 -5.66
N VAL A 145 12.21 -7.38 -6.69
CA VAL A 145 13.43 -7.04 -7.43
C VAL A 145 13.86 -5.63 -7.05
N PRO A 146 14.95 -5.42 -6.30
CA PRO A 146 15.41 -4.09 -5.90
C PRO A 146 15.61 -3.16 -7.09
N SER A 147 15.38 -1.87 -6.88
CA SER A 147 15.53 -0.80 -7.89
C SER A 147 14.59 -0.88 -9.10
N SER A 148 13.77 -1.93 -9.24
CA SER A 148 12.79 -2.10 -10.33
C SER A 148 11.64 -1.08 -10.28
N HIS A 149 11.46 -0.37 -9.17
CA HIS A 149 10.52 0.76 -9.07
C HIS A 149 10.83 1.88 -10.06
N ARG A 150 12.04 1.93 -10.61
CA ARG A 150 12.46 2.92 -11.62
C ARG A 150 11.99 2.57 -13.03
N ILE A 151 11.42 1.38 -13.24
CA ILE A 151 10.87 0.96 -14.53
C ILE A 151 9.67 1.84 -14.88
N LYS A 152 9.68 2.35 -16.12
CA LYS A 152 8.59 3.17 -16.66
C LYS A 152 7.59 2.28 -17.41
N TYR A 153 6.49 1.95 -16.76
CA TYR A 153 5.42 1.19 -17.40
C TYR A 153 4.55 2.09 -18.27
N SER A 154 4.34 1.70 -19.52
CA SER A 154 3.46 2.40 -20.46
C SER A 154 2.01 1.90 -20.39
N ASN A 155 1.78 0.71 -19.83
CA ASN A 155 0.48 0.06 -19.76
C ASN A 155 0.16 -0.50 -18.37
N TYR A 156 -0.59 0.27 -17.58
CA TYR A 156 -1.11 -0.15 -16.26
C TYR A 156 -2.30 -1.12 -16.32
N ARG A 157 -2.59 -1.77 -17.46
CA ARG A 157 -3.54 -2.89 -17.52
C ARG A 157 -2.87 -4.25 -17.42
N ASN A 158 -1.62 -4.35 -17.86
CA ASN A 158 -0.86 -5.59 -17.85
C ASN A 158 0.27 -5.47 -16.83
N SER A 159 -0.08 -5.48 -15.55
CA SER A 159 0.93 -5.46 -14.50
C SER A 159 1.51 -6.80 -14.15
N LYS A 160 0.92 -7.90 -14.62
CA LYS A 160 1.50 -9.23 -14.45
C LYS A 160 2.71 -9.37 -15.36
N ILE A 161 3.78 -9.91 -14.83
CA ILE A 161 5.07 -10.02 -15.52
C ILE A 161 5.57 -11.45 -15.36
N ASP A 162 6.03 -12.03 -16.46
CA ASP A 162 6.56 -13.39 -16.47
C ASP A 162 7.90 -13.44 -15.75
N ILE A 163 8.21 -14.58 -15.11
CA ILE A 163 9.41 -14.74 -14.29
C ILE A 163 10.71 -14.47 -15.06
N GLU A 164 10.75 -14.77 -16.36
CA GLU A 164 11.94 -14.53 -17.18
C GLU A 164 12.18 -13.04 -17.41
N ASP A 165 11.11 -12.25 -17.60
CA ASP A 165 11.20 -10.79 -17.68
C ASP A 165 11.58 -10.17 -16.32
N VAL A 166 11.08 -10.74 -15.21
CA VAL A 166 11.46 -10.31 -13.85
C VAL A 166 12.96 -10.47 -13.63
N LYS A 167 13.51 -11.65 -13.94
CA LYS A 167 14.95 -11.93 -13.78
C LYS A 167 15.82 -11.05 -14.66
N ALA A 168 15.32 -10.62 -15.82
CA ALA A 168 16.04 -9.69 -16.68
C ALA A 168 16.22 -8.29 -16.05
N HIS A 169 15.44 -7.95 -15.02
CA HIS A 169 15.51 -6.68 -14.31
C HIS A 169 16.42 -6.70 -13.06
N GLY A 170 16.85 -7.87 -12.58
CA GLY A 170 17.79 -8.00 -11.47
C GLY A 170 17.51 -9.19 -10.56
N ASP A 171 18.30 -9.26 -9.48
CA ASP A 171 18.21 -10.32 -8.49
C ASP A 171 16.91 -10.22 -7.69
N ILE A 172 16.28 -11.38 -7.46
CA ILE A 172 15.11 -11.51 -6.60
C ILE A 172 15.59 -11.67 -5.16
N ILE A 173 15.06 -10.84 -4.26
CA ILE A 173 15.32 -10.97 -2.83
C ILE A 173 14.03 -11.18 -2.04
N LYS A 174 14.16 -11.81 -0.87
CA LYS A 174 13.07 -12.00 0.08
C LYS A 174 13.05 -10.87 1.11
N VAL A 175 11.90 -10.26 1.31
CA VAL A 175 11.63 -9.31 2.39
C VAL A 175 10.77 -9.99 3.44
N ILE A 176 11.42 -10.45 4.51
CA ILE A 176 10.82 -11.21 5.61
C ILE A 176 10.61 -10.26 6.79
N GLY A 177 9.36 -9.88 7.07
CA GLY A 177 9.03 -9.01 8.21
C GLY A 177 8.78 -9.78 9.49
N LYS A 178 9.40 -9.36 10.59
CA LYS A 178 9.05 -9.88 11.92
C LYS A 178 7.85 -9.15 12.48
N LYS A 179 7.15 -9.80 13.42
CA LYS A 179 6.10 -9.13 14.18
C LYS A 179 6.67 -7.82 14.72
N ASN A 180 5.90 -6.73 14.57
CA ASN A 180 6.29 -5.36 14.91
C ASN A 180 7.17 -4.62 13.87
N ASP A 181 7.51 -5.24 12.74
CA ASP A 181 8.21 -4.53 11.67
C ASP A 181 7.23 -3.74 10.79
N LEU A 182 7.68 -2.59 10.29
CA LEU A 182 7.09 -1.91 9.14
C LEU A 182 7.94 -2.19 7.90
N ILE A 183 7.40 -2.95 6.94
CA ILE A 183 7.97 -3.06 5.60
C ILE A 183 7.37 -1.94 4.75
N ILE A 184 8.21 -1.08 4.19
CA ILE A 184 7.78 0.07 3.39
C ILE A 184 8.35 -0.12 1.98
N PHE A 185 7.51 -0.03 0.95
CA PHE A 185 7.97 -0.18 -0.43
C PHE A 185 7.14 0.62 -1.42
N ASP A 186 7.73 0.92 -2.57
CA ASP A 186 7.02 1.45 -3.72
C ASP A 186 6.28 0.34 -4.45
N THR A 187 4.99 0.52 -4.70
CA THR A 187 4.18 -0.44 -5.45
C THR A 187 4.48 -0.50 -6.94
N ASN A 188 5.30 0.43 -7.46
CA ASN A 188 5.86 0.35 -8.82
C ASN A 188 7.04 -0.65 -8.91
N LEU A 189 7.58 -1.10 -7.77
CA LEU A 189 8.56 -2.18 -7.68
C LEU A 189 7.92 -3.49 -8.18
N LEU A 190 8.70 -4.32 -8.87
CA LEU A 190 8.32 -5.70 -9.13
C LEU A 190 8.29 -6.48 -7.84
N HIS A 191 7.13 -7.06 -7.52
CA HIS A 191 6.95 -7.82 -6.29
C HIS A 191 5.92 -8.94 -6.45
N LYS A 192 6.01 -9.93 -5.56
CA LYS A 192 4.94 -10.90 -5.30
C LYS A 192 4.91 -11.31 -3.83
N GLY A 193 3.74 -11.71 -3.36
CA GLY A 193 3.58 -12.38 -2.08
C GLY A 193 3.86 -13.87 -2.23
N VAL A 194 4.63 -14.41 -1.30
CA VAL A 194 4.77 -15.85 -1.11
C VAL A 194 3.93 -16.20 0.11
N TYR A 195 3.07 -17.21 -0.04
CA TYR A 195 2.09 -17.60 0.98
C TYR A 195 2.16 -19.09 1.23
N SER A 196 2.16 -19.48 2.50
CA SER A 196 2.05 -20.88 2.93
C SER A 196 0.80 -21.09 3.79
N GLN A 197 0.75 -22.20 4.52
CA GLN A 197 -0.28 -22.45 5.53
C GLN A 197 -0.08 -21.59 6.80
N VAL A 198 1.10 -20.95 6.95
CA VAL A 198 1.36 -19.99 8.03
C VAL A 198 0.65 -18.68 7.71
N PRO A 199 -0.27 -18.21 8.56
CA PRO A 199 -1.02 -16.98 8.32
C PRO A 199 -0.12 -15.75 8.26
N ARG A 200 -0.25 -14.98 7.17
CA ARG A 200 0.36 -13.65 7.06
C ARG A 200 -0.65 -12.61 7.47
N GLU A 201 -0.44 -11.95 8.60
CA GLU A 201 -1.32 -10.91 9.09
C GLU A 201 -0.61 -9.57 9.01
N ILE A 202 -1.24 -8.63 8.31
CA ILE A 202 -0.70 -7.29 8.12
C ILE A 202 -1.79 -6.24 8.29
N VAL A 203 -1.36 -5.06 8.72
CA VAL A 203 -2.11 -3.82 8.53
C VAL A 203 -1.39 -3.02 7.47
N GLN A 204 -2.09 -2.67 6.40
CA GLN A 204 -1.52 -1.94 5.28
C GLN A 204 -1.97 -0.49 5.24
N PHE A 205 -1.06 0.38 4.83
CA PHE A 205 -1.33 1.76 4.47
C PHE A 205 -0.86 1.99 3.04
N GLU A 206 -1.61 2.79 2.28
CA GLU A 206 -1.18 3.22 0.96
C GLU A 206 -1.20 4.74 0.85
N PHE A 207 -0.08 5.29 0.36
CA PHE A 207 0.12 6.71 0.20
C PHE A 207 0.45 7.06 -1.25
N THR A 208 -0.09 8.16 -1.72
CA THR A 208 0.06 8.61 -3.10
C THR A 208 0.13 10.13 -3.13
N ASP A 209 0.61 10.75 -4.21
CA ASP A 209 0.43 12.19 -4.38
C ASP A 209 -1.06 12.57 -4.50
N ILE A 210 -1.54 13.56 -3.75
CA ILE A 210 -2.95 13.99 -3.65
C ILE A 210 -3.69 14.14 -4.99
N ARG A 211 -2.99 14.39 -6.09
CA ARG A 211 -3.61 14.45 -7.42
C ARG A 211 -4.15 13.09 -7.88
N LYS A 212 -3.50 11.99 -7.52
CA LYS A 212 -3.99 10.63 -7.76
C LYS A 212 -5.21 10.32 -6.89
N SER A 213 -5.25 10.85 -5.66
CA SER A 213 -6.38 10.78 -4.73
C SER A 213 -7.65 11.50 -5.20
N MET A 214 -7.57 12.30 -6.29
CA MET A 214 -8.78 12.83 -6.94
C MET A 214 -9.60 11.72 -7.61
N MET A 215 -8.98 10.58 -7.94
CA MET A 215 -9.67 9.37 -8.37
C MET A 215 -10.14 8.57 -7.16
N ARG A 216 -11.25 7.87 -7.32
CA ARG A 216 -11.73 6.87 -6.36
C ARG A 216 -11.36 5.47 -6.84
N GLY A 217 -11.18 4.54 -5.90
CA GLY A 217 -10.89 3.14 -6.20
C GLY A 217 -9.39 2.87 -6.34
N HIS A 218 -9.02 1.99 -7.26
CA HIS A 218 -7.68 1.39 -7.32
C HIS A 218 -6.51 2.41 -7.31
N VAL A 219 -6.62 3.50 -8.09
CA VAL A 219 -5.56 4.51 -8.30
C VAL A 219 -5.48 5.58 -7.21
N GLY A 220 -6.59 5.81 -6.51
CA GLY A 220 -6.67 6.87 -5.51
C GLY A 220 -7.32 6.38 -4.24
N MET A 221 -8.21 7.19 -3.68
CA MET A 221 -8.78 6.93 -2.38
C MET A 221 -9.79 5.78 -2.43
N ARG A 222 -9.70 4.90 -1.45
CA ARG A 222 -10.62 3.77 -1.28
C ARG A 222 -11.42 3.93 -0.01
N MET A 223 -12.64 3.40 -0.01
CA MET A 223 -13.50 3.47 1.16
C MET A 223 -12.87 2.71 2.33
N CYS A 224 -12.58 3.43 3.40
CA CYS A 224 -12.15 2.91 4.70
C CYS A 224 -12.57 3.89 5.79
N SER A 225 -12.71 3.37 7.00
CA SER A 225 -13.21 4.08 8.18
C SER A 225 -12.12 4.18 9.24
N PHE A 226 -12.10 5.30 9.93
CA PHE A 226 -11.06 5.66 10.88
C PHE A 226 -11.66 6.31 12.12
N HIS A 227 -10.95 6.22 13.23
CA HIS A 227 -11.23 7.08 14.38
C HIS A 227 -10.89 8.55 14.05
N LYS A 228 -11.68 9.50 14.55
CA LYS A 228 -11.53 10.94 14.23
C LYS A 228 -10.16 11.53 14.56
N SER A 229 -9.40 10.91 15.48
CA SER A 229 -8.04 11.34 15.81
C SER A 229 -7.11 11.45 14.59
N ILE A 230 -7.35 10.68 13.52
CA ILE A 230 -6.51 10.71 12.32
C ILE A 230 -6.55 12.05 11.56
N THR A 231 -7.57 12.89 11.79
CA THR A 231 -7.78 14.12 10.99
C THR A 231 -6.65 15.13 11.16
N ASN A 232 -5.88 15.02 12.24
CA ASN A 232 -4.76 15.90 12.54
C ASN A 232 -3.44 15.40 11.91
N SER A 233 -3.43 14.23 11.26
CA SER A 233 -2.22 13.72 10.62
C SER A 233 -1.84 14.58 9.41
N PRO A 234 -0.56 14.94 9.24
CA PRO A 234 -0.10 15.64 8.05
C PRO A 234 -0.16 14.78 6.78
N LEU A 235 -0.38 13.47 6.89
CA LEU A 235 -0.57 12.56 5.76
C LEU A 235 -2.05 12.38 5.40
N VAL A 236 -2.99 12.96 6.13
CA VAL A 236 -4.43 12.82 5.87
C VAL A 236 -4.99 14.11 5.30
N ALA A 237 -5.58 14.05 4.11
CA ALA A 237 -6.25 15.20 3.51
C ALA A 237 -7.70 15.30 4.03
N ALA A 238 -7.90 16.10 5.09
CA ALA A 238 -9.19 16.26 5.77
C ALA A 238 -10.37 16.61 4.85
N LYS A 239 -10.13 17.31 3.74
CA LYS A 239 -11.17 17.64 2.73
C LYS A 239 -11.82 16.42 2.06
N TYR A 240 -11.19 15.24 2.15
CA TYR A 240 -11.73 13.99 1.62
C TYR A 240 -12.39 13.11 2.69
N LEU A 241 -12.45 13.59 3.94
CA LEU A 241 -13.12 12.90 5.02
C LEU A 241 -14.56 13.37 5.17
N LYS A 242 -15.46 12.43 5.45
CA LYS A 242 -16.80 12.68 5.94
C LYS A 242 -16.89 12.26 7.40
N ASN A 243 -17.45 13.13 8.23
CA ASN A 243 -17.65 12.85 9.65
C ASN A 243 -18.89 11.99 9.89
N SER A 244 -18.80 11.05 10.83
CA SER A 244 -19.91 10.26 11.35
C SER A 244 -19.66 9.96 12.83
N GLY A 245 -20.12 10.88 13.69
CA GLY A 245 -19.84 10.83 15.13
C GLY A 245 -18.35 10.90 15.43
N ASP A 246 -17.84 9.88 16.14
CA ASP A 246 -16.42 9.74 16.50
C ASP A 246 -15.58 9.06 15.41
N SER A 247 -16.21 8.73 14.28
CA SER A 247 -15.55 8.16 13.11
C SER A 247 -15.50 9.13 11.95
N VAL A 248 -14.53 8.90 11.07
CA VAL A 248 -14.41 9.56 9.76
C VAL A 248 -14.20 8.49 8.71
N HIS A 249 -14.65 8.74 7.48
CA HIS A 249 -14.42 7.83 6.36
C HIS A 249 -14.04 8.61 5.11
N PHE A 250 -13.29 7.96 4.22
CA PHE A 250 -13.05 8.54 2.90
C PHE A 250 -14.34 8.59 2.08
N ALA A 251 -14.62 9.79 1.56
CA ALA A 251 -15.87 10.22 0.96
C ALA A 251 -16.18 9.65 -0.42
#